data_AF-A0A936PGT4-F1
#
_entry.id   AF-A0A936PGT4-F1
#
_cell.length_a   1.000
_cell.length_b   1.000
_cell.length_c   1.000
_cell.angle_alpha   90.00
_cell.angle_beta   90.00
_cell.angle_gamma   90.00
#
_symmetry.space_group_name_H-M   'P 1'
#
loop_
_entity.id
_entity.type
_entity.pdbx_description
1 polymer ?
#
loop_
_entity_poly.entity_id
_entity_poly.type
_entity_poly.pdbx_seq_one_letter_code
_entity_poly.pdbx_strand_id
1 'polypeptide(L)'
;MLEHVHKHITSELQQNAKTDIIFILASIALNLITLAINAGSVEKSRTDDTILVVMFIFVGLVILINIVAIFGLLKGKQTRTKLLKGLISMYRDQQVDKYYDESLLSSYSVRYNLFIMVVLCTGVISIVVPFVMR
;
A
#
# COMPACT_ATOMS: atom_id res chain seq x y z
N MET A 1 -0.23 8.62 33.62
CA MET A 1 -0.25 7.31 32.93
C MET A 1 -1.09 7.34 31.65
N LEU A 2 -2.35 7.81 31.69
CA LEU A 2 -3.19 7.96 30.48
C LEU A 2 -2.52 8.80 29.38
N GLU A 3 -1.88 9.92 29.73
CA GLU A 3 -1.15 10.75 28.76
C GLU A 3 -0.02 9.99 28.04
N HIS A 4 0.71 9.12 28.75
CA HIS A 4 1.74 8.27 28.14
C HIS A 4 1.13 7.25 27.18
N VAL A 5 -0.01 6.65 27.51
CA VAL A 5 -0.73 5.73 26.62
C VAL A 5 -1.25 6.47 25.38
N HIS A 6 -1.83 7.65 25.56
CA HIS A 6 -2.28 8.51 24.45
C HIS A 6 -1.12 8.87 23.51
N LYS A 7 0.02 9.30 24.08
CA LYS A 7 1.23 9.63 23.32
C LYS A 7 1.79 8.42 22.58
N HIS A 8 1.78 7.25 23.22
CA HIS A 8 2.23 6.01 22.58
C HIS A 8 1.31 5.60 21.42
N ILE A 9 -0.01 5.59 21.63
CA ILE A 9 -1.00 5.27 20.57
C ILE A 9 -0.87 6.23 19.39
N THR A 10 -0.75 7.54 19.65
CA THR A 10 -0.61 8.54 18.59
C THR A 10 0.73 8.42 17.86
N SER A 11 1.83 8.10 18.54
CA SER A 11 3.12 7.82 17.88
C SER A 11 3.06 6.58 17.00
N GLU A 12 2.41 5.50 17.45
CA GLU A 12 2.22 4.27 16.67
C GLU A 12 1.35 4.52 15.42
N LEU A 13 0.28 5.31 15.56
CA LEU A 13 -0.56 5.73 14.44
C LEU A 13 0.24 6.53 13.39
N GLN A 14 1.15 7.40 13.83
CA GLN A 14 2.01 8.18 12.93
C GLN A 14 3.06 7.30 12.25
N GLN A 15 3.68 6.39 12.99
CA GLN A 15 4.66 5.45 12.45
C GLN A 15 4.01 4.52 11.42
N ASN A 16 2.84 3.96 11.73
CA ASN A 16 2.07 3.15 10.80
C ASN A 16 1.78 3.89 9.48
N ALA A 17 1.36 5.16 9.56
CA ALA A 17 1.12 5.98 8.36
C ALA A 17 2.38 6.20 7.51
N LYS A 18 3.55 6.39 8.13
CA LYS A 18 4.84 6.52 7.39
C LYS A 18 5.18 5.23 6.66
N THR A 19 5.05 4.08 7.33
CA THR A 19 5.33 2.77 6.74
C THR A 19 4.39 2.49 5.56
N ASP A 20 3.10 2.83 5.67
CA ASP A 20 2.13 2.67 4.59
C ASP A 20 2.49 3.51 3.36
N ILE A 21 2.91 4.76 3.56
CA ILE A 21 3.38 5.63 2.47
C ILE A 21 4.58 5.00 1.75
N ILE A 22 5.53 4.44 2.49
CA ILE A 22 6.72 3.78 1.92
C ILE A 22 6.30 2.60 1.06
N PHE A 23 5.39 1.73 1.54
CA PHE A 23 4.90 0.60 0.74
C PHE A 23 4.21 1.04 -0.55
N ILE A 24 3.34 2.06 -0.48
CA ILE A 24 2.62 2.58 -1.65
C ILE A 24 3.61 3.16 -2.66
N LEU A 25 4.49 4.05 -2.24
CA LEU A 25 5.42 4.73 -3.14
C LEU A 25 6.43 3.76 -3.74
N ALA A 26 6.97 2.84 -2.96
CA ALA A 26 7.90 1.83 -3.47
C ALA A 26 7.22 0.92 -4.51
N SER A 27 5.98 0.48 -4.25
CA SER A 27 5.24 -0.37 -5.19
C SER A 27 4.91 0.37 -6.48
N ILE A 28 4.42 1.60 -6.40
CA ILE A 28 4.09 2.40 -7.59
C ILE A 28 5.36 2.70 -8.40
N ALA A 29 6.44 3.14 -7.75
CA ALA A 29 7.69 3.42 -8.43
C ALA A 29 8.22 2.19 -9.16
N LEU A 30 8.21 1.02 -8.51
CA LEU A 30 8.67 -0.22 -9.13
C LEU A 30 7.76 -0.67 -10.28
N ASN A 31 6.44 -0.51 -10.15
CA ASN A 31 5.49 -0.81 -11.23
C ASN A 31 5.79 0.05 -12.46
N LEU A 32 6.03 1.36 -12.28
CA LEU A 32 6.36 2.27 -13.38
C LEU A 32 7.73 1.99 -14.00
N ILE A 33 8.73 1.69 -13.18
CA ILE A 33 10.07 1.31 -13.65
C ILE A 33 9.99 0.02 -14.47
N THR A 34 9.26 -0.99 -13.97
CA THR A 34 9.08 -2.25 -14.66
C THR A 34 8.33 -2.07 -15.97
N LEU A 35 7.28 -1.26 -15.99
CA LEU A 35 6.55 -0.91 -17.20
C LEU A 35 7.50 -0.28 -18.23
N ALA A 36 8.32 0.68 -17.83
CA ALA A 36 9.27 1.35 -18.73
C ALA A 36 10.31 0.36 -19.31
N ILE A 37 10.90 -0.49 -18.47
CA ILE A 37 11.90 -1.49 -18.88
C ILE A 37 11.28 -2.50 -19.83
N ASN A 38 10.14 -3.09 -19.45
CA ASN A 38 9.49 -4.13 -20.25
C ASN A 38 8.94 -3.57 -21.56
N ALA A 39 8.33 -2.37 -21.56
CA ALA A 39 7.85 -1.71 -22.78
C ALA A 39 9.00 -1.38 -23.75
N GLY A 40 10.14 -0.90 -23.24
CA GLY A 40 11.32 -0.62 -24.05
C GLY A 40 12.03 -1.87 -24.59
N SER A 41 11.74 -3.04 -24.03
CA SER A 41 12.36 -4.32 -24.40
C SER A 41 11.51 -5.15 -25.37
N VAL A 42 10.29 -4.69 -25.69
CA VAL A 42 9.30 -5.45 -26.48
C VAL A 42 9.84 -5.90 -27.84
N GLU A 43 10.41 -4.98 -28.63
CA GLU A 43 10.88 -5.32 -29.99
C GLU A 43 11.97 -6.40 -29.95
N LYS A 44 12.94 -6.27 -29.04
CA LYS A 44 14.04 -7.23 -28.86
C LYS A 44 13.55 -8.58 -28.35
N SER A 45 12.52 -8.59 -27.51
CA SER A 45 11.95 -9.82 -26.94
C SER A 45 11.31 -10.75 -27.97
N ARG A 46 11.00 -10.26 -29.17
CA ARG A 46 10.43 -11.08 -30.26
C ARG A 46 11.45 -12.04 -30.88
N THR A 47 12.73 -11.68 -30.86
CA THR A 47 13.81 -12.43 -31.50
C THR A 47 14.83 -12.99 -30.52
N ASP A 48 14.89 -12.45 -29.29
CA ASP A 48 15.84 -12.86 -28.25
C ASP A 48 15.10 -13.44 -27.03
N ASP A 49 15.19 -14.76 -26.88
CA ASP A 49 14.61 -15.51 -25.76
C ASP A 49 15.18 -15.09 -24.40
N THR A 50 16.42 -14.58 -24.36
CA THR A 50 17.03 -14.09 -23.11
C THR A 50 16.28 -12.86 -22.60
N ILE A 51 15.94 -11.92 -23.50
CA ILE A 51 15.18 -10.72 -23.16
C ILE A 51 13.76 -11.07 -22.71
N LEU A 52 13.14 -12.07 -23.36
CA LEU A 52 11.85 -12.61 -22.93
C LEU A 52 11.90 -13.13 -21.49
N VAL A 53 12.91 -13.93 -21.14
CA VAL A 53 13.08 -14.45 -19.77
C VAL A 53 13.27 -13.32 -18.76
N VAL A 54 14.06 -12.29 -19.10
CA VAL A 54 14.25 -11.10 -18.26
C VAL A 54 12.93 -10.38 -18.01
N MET A 55 12.07 -10.20 -19.02
CA MET A 55 10.75 -9.58 -18.84
C MET A 55 9.88 -10.36 -17.84
N PHE A 56 9.89 -11.70 -17.89
CA PHE A 56 9.16 -12.52 -16.92
C PHE A 56 9.73 -12.43 -15.51
N ILE A 57 11.05 -12.30 -15.34
CA ILE A 57 11.66 -12.05 -14.03
C ILE A 57 11.15 -10.73 -13.44
N PHE A 58 11.09 -9.66 -14.25
CA PHE A 58 10.52 -8.39 -13.83
C PHE A 58 9.03 -8.48 -13.46
N VAL A 59 8.24 -9.26 -14.21
CA VAL A 59 6.84 -9.54 -13.85
C VAL A 59 6.76 -10.25 -12.49
N GLY A 60 7.60 -11.26 -12.25
CA GLY A 60 7.67 -11.94 -10.96
C GLY A 60 7.99 -10.99 -9.81
N LEU A 61 8.93 -10.06 -10.01
CA LEU A 61 9.28 -9.04 -9.04
C LEU A 61 8.12 -8.08 -8.74
N VAL A 62 7.42 -7.62 -9.79
CA VAL A 62 6.21 -6.79 -9.64
C VAL A 62 5.16 -7.51 -8.81
N ILE A 63 4.85 -8.76 -9.13
CA ILE A 63 3.86 -9.55 -8.39
C ILE A 63 4.25 -9.65 -6.91
N LEU A 64 5.50 -10.02 -6.63
CA LEU A 64 6.00 -10.16 -5.26
C LEU A 64 5.87 -8.86 -4.47
N ILE A 65 6.29 -7.73 -5.05
CA ILE A 65 6.30 -6.44 -4.34
C ILE A 65 4.88 -5.91 -4.14
N ASN A 66 3.98 -6.04 -5.12
CA ASN A 66 2.59 -5.64 -4.94
C ASN A 66 1.90 -6.50 -3.87
N ILE A 67 2.18 -7.81 -3.82
CA ILE A 67 1.68 -8.68 -2.74
C ILE A 67 2.15 -8.16 -1.38
N VAL A 68 3.45 -7.89 -1.21
CA VAL A 68 4.00 -7.36 0.04
C VAL A 68 3.35 -6.02 0.40
N ALA A 69 3.17 -5.12 -0.56
CA ALA A 69 2.53 -3.83 -0.34
C ALA A 69 1.06 -3.98 0.08
N ILE A 70 0.29 -4.86 -0.57
CA ILE A 70 -1.12 -5.13 -0.23
C ILE A 70 -1.21 -5.71 1.19
N PHE A 71 -0.40 -6.72 1.52
CA PHE A 71 -0.39 -7.28 2.87
C PHE A 71 0.04 -6.25 3.92
N GLY A 72 1.03 -5.41 3.62
CA GLY A 72 1.47 -4.30 4.46
C GLY A 72 0.32 -3.34 4.77
N LEU A 73 -0.39 -2.89 3.73
CA LEU A 73 -1.53 -1.97 3.86
C LEU A 73 -2.72 -2.59 4.58
N LEU A 74 -3.02 -3.88 4.34
CA LEU A 74 -4.08 -4.60 5.04
C LEU A 74 -3.76 -4.73 6.54
N LYS A 75 -2.52 -5.08 6.90
CA LYS A 75 -2.08 -5.09 8.30
C LYS A 75 -2.10 -3.70 8.91
N GLY A 76 -1.67 -2.67 8.17
CA GLY A 76 -1.71 -1.28 8.61
C GLY A 76 -3.13 -0.82 8.94
N LYS A 77 -4.09 -1.10 8.03
CA LYS A 77 -5.52 -0.84 8.25
C LYS A 77 -6.04 -1.50 9.53
N GLN A 78 -5.69 -2.76 9.78
CA GLN A 78 -6.09 -3.49 10.99
C GLN A 78 -5.50 -2.87 12.26
N THR A 79 -4.19 -2.60 12.27
CA THR A 79 -3.49 -1.98 13.42
C THR A 79 -4.07 -0.61 13.72
N ARG A 80 -4.23 0.24 12.71
CA ARG A 80 -4.83 1.58 12.86
C ARG A 80 -6.25 1.50 13.45
N THR A 81 -7.05 0.56 12.98
CA THR A 81 -8.42 0.36 13.50
C THR A 81 -8.41 -0.03 14.98
N LYS A 82 -7.51 -0.94 15.38
CA LYS A 82 -7.38 -1.35 16.80
C LYS A 82 -6.92 -0.19 17.68
N LEU A 83 -5.91 0.56 17.24
CA LEU A 83 -5.36 1.70 17.96
C LEU A 83 -6.39 2.83 18.13
N LEU A 84 -7.12 3.18 17.05
CA LEU A 84 -8.16 4.20 17.12
C LEU A 84 -9.35 3.78 17.97
N LYS A 85 -9.76 2.50 17.94
CA LYS A 85 -10.78 1.98 18.87
C LYS A 85 -10.35 2.10 20.32
N GLY A 86 -9.09 1.78 20.63
CA GLY A 86 -8.52 1.99 21.97
C GLY A 86 -8.52 3.47 22.38
N LEU A 87 -8.19 4.36 21.44
CA LEU A 87 -8.21 5.81 21.67
C LEU A 87 -9.62 6.35 21.96
N ILE A 88 -10.62 5.92 21.18
CA ILE A 88 -12.02 6.33 21.38
C ILE A 88 -12.54 5.80 22.73
N SER A 89 -12.23 4.55 23.10
CA SER A 89 -12.59 4.02 24.42
C SER A 89 -12.00 4.88 25.54
N MET A 90 -10.73 5.25 25.42
CA MET A 90 -10.06 6.13 26.39
C MET A 90 -10.72 7.52 26.46
N TYR A 91 -11.17 8.08 25.34
CA TYR A 91 -11.89 9.36 25.31
C TYR A 91 -13.27 9.28 25.95
N ARG A 92 -13.97 8.16 25.77
CA ARG A 92 -15.26 7.91 26.43
C ARG A 92 -15.10 7.77 27.94
N ASP A 93 -14.07 7.07 28.39
CA ASP A 93 -13.76 6.94 29.82
C ASP A 93 -13.43 8.29 30.49
N GLN A 94 -12.98 9.28 29.71
CA GLN A 94 -12.65 10.64 30.15
C GLN A 94 -13.77 11.67 29.84
N GLN A 95 -14.92 11.24 29.31
CA GLN A 95 -16.05 12.12 28.94
C GLN A 95 -15.70 13.24 27.94
N VAL A 96 -14.73 13.00 27.05
CA VAL A 96 -14.31 13.94 25.99
C VAL A 96 -14.67 13.45 24.58
N ASP A 97 -15.40 12.35 24.49
CA ASP A 97 -15.87 11.71 23.25
C ASP A 97 -16.75 12.65 22.40
N LYS A 98 -17.48 13.59 23.01
CA LYS A 98 -18.27 14.60 22.29
C LYS A 98 -17.49 15.46 21.29
N TYR A 99 -16.16 15.52 21.42
CA TYR A 99 -15.28 16.25 20.51
C TYR A 99 -14.75 15.38 19.36
N TYR A 100 -15.07 14.09 19.32
CA TYR A 100 -14.56 13.14 18.36
C TYR A 100 -15.70 12.39 17.65
N ASP A 101 -15.76 12.52 16.33
CA ASP A 101 -16.74 11.79 15.53
C ASP A 101 -16.22 10.38 15.18
N GLU A 102 -16.96 9.35 15.59
CA GLU A 102 -16.66 7.95 15.28
C GLU A 102 -16.66 7.66 13.77
N SER A 103 -17.35 8.48 12.96
CA SER A 103 -17.37 8.38 11.49
C SER A 103 -15.97 8.49 10.87
N LEU A 104 -15.02 9.13 11.55
CA LEU A 104 -13.62 9.23 11.15
C LEU A 104 -12.97 7.85 10.98
N LEU A 105 -13.37 6.84 11.77
CA LEU A 105 -12.88 5.46 11.64
C LEU A 105 -13.22 4.86 10.27
N SER A 106 -14.43 5.14 9.76
CA SER A 106 -14.91 4.64 8.47
C SER A 106 -14.12 5.25 7.32
N SER A 107 -13.91 6.57 7.37
CA SER A 107 -13.14 7.33 6.38
C SER A 107 -11.72 6.80 6.18
N TYR A 108 -11.07 6.33 7.25
CA TYR A 108 -9.75 5.71 7.13
C TYR A 108 -9.78 4.40 6.35
N SER A 109 -10.79 3.56 6.56
CA SER A 109 -10.92 2.29 5.83
C SER A 109 -11.09 2.49 4.33
N VAL A 110 -11.81 3.54 3.92
CA VAL A 110 -11.97 3.92 2.51
C VAL A 110 -10.63 4.33 1.90
N ARG A 111 -9.84 5.14 2.61
CA ARG A 111 -8.52 5.58 2.14
C ARG A 111 -7.56 4.42 1.87
N TYR A 112 -7.51 3.42 2.75
CA TYR A 112 -6.71 2.21 2.51
C TYR A 112 -7.16 1.45 1.27
N ASN A 113 -8.47 1.31 1.07
CA ASN A 113 -8.99 0.61 -0.11
C ASN A 113 -8.61 1.35 -1.40
N LEU A 114 -8.68 2.68 -1.42
CA LEU A 114 -8.26 3.49 -2.57
C LEU A 114 -6.77 3.30 -2.89
N PHE A 115 -5.90 3.27 -1.88
CA PHE A 115 -4.47 3.04 -2.11
C PHE A 115 -4.16 1.64 -2.61
N ILE A 116 -4.80 0.62 -2.05
CA ILE A 116 -4.69 -0.76 -2.55
C ILE A 116 -5.14 -0.84 -4.01
N MET A 117 -6.23 -0.15 -4.38
CA MET A 117 -6.71 -0.10 -5.75
C MET A 117 -5.70 0.54 -6.71
N VAL A 118 -5.06 1.66 -6.34
CA VAL A 118 -4.02 2.30 -7.16
C VAL A 118 -2.82 1.37 -7.35
N VAL A 119 -2.36 0.72 -6.28
CA VAL A 119 -1.24 -0.24 -6.34
C VAL A 119 -1.59 -1.41 -7.26
N LEU A 120 -2.78 -1.99 -7.12
CA LEU A 120 -3.27 -3.05 -8.00
C LEU A 120 -3.36 -2.62 -9.46
N CYS A 121 -3.99 -1.49 -9.75
CA CYS A 121 -4.15 -1.00 -11.13
C CYS A 121 -2.80 -0.73 -11.79
N THR A 122 -1.88 -0.08 -11.09
CA THR A 122 -0.53 0.18 -11.62
C THR A 122 0.26 -1.11 -11.84
N GLY A 123 0.12 -2.09 -10.93
CA GLY A 123 0.74 -3.41 -11.06
C GLY A 123 0.20 -4.16 -12.28
N VAL A 124 -1.13 -4.23 -12.43
CA VAL A 124 -1.77 -4.87 -13.59
C VAL A 124 -1.33 -4.22 -14.90
N ILE A 125 -1.32 -2.88 -14.99
CA ILE A 125 -0.87 -2.17 -16.20
C ILE A 125 0.60 -2.50 -16.51
N SER A 126 1.47 -2.51 -15.48
CA SER A 126 2.89 -2.82 -15.67
C SER A 126 3.16 -4.23 -16.20
N ILE A 127 2.25 -5.16 -15.92
CA ILE A 127 2.31 -6.54 -16.41
C ILE A 127 1.64 -6.68 -17.76
N VAL A 128 0.44 -6.12 -17.96
CA VAL A 128 -0.37 -6.39 -19.16
C VAL A 128 0.14 -5.64 -20.38
N VAL A 129 0.49 -4.35 -20.25
CA VAL A 129 0.81 -3.49 -21.39
C VAL A 129 1.99 -4.00 -22.22
N PRO A 130 3.15 -4.37 -21.63
CA PRO A 130 4.29 -4.85 -22.42
C PRO A 130 4.00 -6.13 -23.22
N PHE A 131 3.12 -6.99 -22.71
CA PHE A 131 2.77 -8.26 -23.35
C PHE A 131 1.69 -8.08 -24.43
N VAL A 132 0.81 -7.08 -24.28
CA VAL A 132 -0.14 -6.70 -25.35
C VAL A 132 0.58 -6.01 -26.51
N MET A 133 1.66 -5.26 -26.23
CA MET A 133 2.46 -4.59 -27.26
C MET A 133 3.39 -5.54 -28.03
N ARG A 134 3.70 -6.70 -27.46
CA ARG A 134 4.57 -7.69 -28.07
C ARG A 134 3.90 -8.38 -29.25
#